data_AF-A0A3M7C6J4-F1
#
_entry.id   AF-A0A3M7C6J4-F1
#
_cell.length_a   1.000
_cell.length_b   1.000
_cell.length_c   1.000
_cell.angle_alpha   90.00
_cell.angle_beta   90.00
_cell.angle_gamma   90.00
#
_symmetry.space_group_name_H-M   'P 1'
#
loop_
_entity.id
_entity.type
_entity.pdbx_description
1 polymer ?
#
loop_
_entity_poly.entity_id
_entity_poly.type
_entity_poly.pdbx_seq_one_letter_code
_entity_poly.pdbx_strand_id
1 'polypeptide(L)'
;MLPFLDLNDYPYKAGFERGRFCGAFRPDLTCCLPCPLEYWSYSDEFSQNVDSAHWVNLPAMICQIFLLLTFIVLPPEKSHRHYLSVGLCLALILLEVSSEDVWLADMGKG
;
A
#
# COMPACT_ATOMS: atom_id res chain seq x y z
N MET A 1 -7.03 13.45 -18.87
CA MET A 1 -8.41 13.00 -19.10
C MET A 1 -8.44 11.50 -18.87
N LEU A 2 -9.18 11.03 -17.88
CA LEU A 2 -9.18 9.60 -17.49
C LEU A 2 -9.88 8.77 -18.59
N PRO A 3 -9.29 7.63 -19.02
CA PRO A 3 -9.90 6.80 -20.05
C PRO A 3 -10.99 5.91 -19.43
N PHE A 4 -12.25 6.24 -19.70
CA PHE A 4 -13.38 5.36 -19.42
C PHE A 4 -13.54 4.37 -20.57
N LEU A 5 -13.25 3.08 -20.34
CA LEU A 5 -13.38 2.02 -21.35
C LEU A 5 -14.68 1.24 -21.17
N ASP A 6 -15.19 0.68 -22.26
CA ASP A 6 -16.44 -0.08 -22.27
C ASP A 6 -16.32 -1.32 -21.35
N LEU A 7 -17.40 -1.64 -20.65
CA LEU A 7 -17.44 -2.78 -19.73
C LEU A 7 -17.17 -4.12 -20.45
N ASN A 8 -17.51 -4.24 -21.74
CA ASN A 8 -17.32 -5.47 -22.50
C ASN A 8 -15.84 -5.77 -22.81
N ASP A 9 -14.99 -4.75 -22.92
CA ASP A 9 -13.56 -4.93 -23.16
C ASP A 9 -12.82 -5.38 -21.87
N TYR A 10 -13.37 -5.06 -20.69
CA TYR A 10 -12.79 -5.39 -19.38
C TYR A 10 -13.81 -6.09 -18.47
N PRO A 11 -14.16 -7.36 -18.79
CA PRO A 11 -15.08 -8.15 -18.00
C PRO A 11 -14.52 -8.36 -16.58
N TYR A 12 -15.43 -8.37 -15.61
CA TYR A 12 -15.08 -8.58 -14.21
C TYR A 12 -14.40 -9.95 -14.03
N LYS A 13 -13.15 -9.94 -13.56
CA LYS A 13 -12.38 -11.17 -13.30
C LYS A 13 -12.34 -11.56 -11.81
N ALA A 14 -12.32 -10.59 -10.90
CA ALA A 14 -12.40 -10.77 -9.43
C ALA A 14 -12.49 -9.40 -8.72
N GLY A 15 -12.97 -9.36 -7.46
CA GLY A 15 -12.99 -8.16 -6.60
C GLY A 15 -14.39 -7.69 -6.16
N PHE A 16 -14.52 -6.45 -5.71
CA PHE A 16 -15.82 -5.89 -5.33
C PHE A 16 -16.45 -5.16 -6.53
N GLU A 17 -17.44 -5.79 -7.17
CA GLU A 17 -18.08 -5.30 -8.41
C GLU A 17 -18.67 -3.88 -8.26
N ARG A 18 -19.21 -3.55 -7.09
CA ARG A 18 -19.83 -2.24 -6.79
C ARG A 18 -18.83 -1.16 -6.39
N GLY A 19 -17.56 -1.52 -6.19
CA GLY A 19 -16.47 -0.58 -5.92
C GLY A 19 -15.85 0.01 -7.19
N ARG A 20 -16.30 -0.42 -8.37
CA ARG A 20 -15.80 0.09 -9.65
C ARG A 20 -16.35 1.49 -9.90
N PHE A 21 -15.47 2.40 -10.31
CA PHE A 21 -15.89 3.70 -10.82
C PHE A 21 -16.42 3.53 -12.25
N CYS A 22 -17.74 3.35 -12.35
CA CYS A 22 -18.47 3.20 -13.60
C CYS A 22 -19.46 4.34 -13.79
N GLY A 23 -19.54 4.88 -15.01
CA GLY A 23 -20.53 5.88 -15.41
C GLY A 23 -21.42 5.34 -16.52
N ALA A 24 -22.73 5.55 -16.42
CA ALA A 24 -23.65 5.30 -17.51
C ALA A 24 -23.62 6.49 -18.49
N PHE A 25 -23.03 6.30 -19.67
CA PHE A 25 -22.94 7.34 -20.69
C PHE A 25 -24.13 7.30 -21.67
N ARG A 26 -24.71 6.10 -21.85
CA ARG A 26 -25.93 5.80 -22.61
C ARG A 26 -26.66 4.61 -21.97
N PRO A 27 -27.96 4.38 -22.22
CA PRO A 27 -28.71 3.28 -21.60
C PRO A 27 -28.10 1.89 -21.84
N ASP A 28 -27.43 1.68 -22.98
CA ASP A 28 -26.75 0.43 -23.34
C ASP A 28 -25.23 0.48 -23.21
N LEU A 29 -24.64 1.61 -22.79
CA LEU A 29 -23.19 1.78 -22.70
C LEU A 29 -22.77 2.27 -21.31
N THR A 30 -22.18 1.34 -20.55
CA THR A 30 -21.56 1.60 -19.25
C THR A 30 -20.06 1.51 -19.41
N CYS A 31 -19.36 2.61 -19.12
CA CYS A 31 -17.90 2.64 -19.14
C CYS A 31 -17.36 2.61 -17.71
N CYS A 32 -16.34 1.79 -17.47
CA CYS A 32 -15.72 1.62 -16.16
C CYS A 32 -14.23 1.89 -16.24
N LEU A 33 -13.63 2.36 -15.13
CA LEU A 33 -12.18 2.42 -15.06
C LEU A 33 -11.58 1.01 -14.89
N PRO A 34 -10.46 0.71 -15.58
CA PRO A 34 -9.75 -0.54 -15.38
C PRO A 34 -9.06 -0.53 -14.00
N CYS A 35 -9.02 -1.68 -13.35
CA CYS A 35 -8.16 -1.89 -12.17
C CYS A 35 -6.75 -2.28 -12.64
N PRO A 36 -5.67 -1.73 -12.07
CA PRO A 36 -5.60 -0.75 -10.97
C PRO A 36 -5.85 0.70 -11.43
N LEU A 37 -6.60 1.47 -10.61
CA LEU A 37 -6.95 2.86 -10.90
C LEU A 37 -5.72 3.77 -10.89
N GLU A 38 -4.75 3.40 -10.06
CA GLU A 38 -3.50 4.12 -9.84
C GLU A 38 -2.72 4.33 -11.15
N TYR A 39 -2.69 3.35 -12.06
CA TYR A 39 -1.98 3.49 -13.34
C TYR A 39 -2.62 4.53 -14.29
N TRP A 40 -3.93 4.77 -14.16
CA TRP A 40 -4.66 5.70 -15.02
C TRP A 40 -4.75 7.10 -14.44
N SER A 41 -4.68 7.21 -13.11
CA SER A 41 -4.76 8.49 -12.38
C SER A 41 -3.39 9.07 -12.02
N TYR A 42 -2.36 8.23 -11.87
CA TYR A 42 -1.03 8.63 -11.46
C TYR A 42 -0.03 8.39 -12.60
N SER A 43 0.81 9.40 -12.88
CA SER A 43 1.90 9.32 -13.86
C SER A 43 2.92 8.25 -13.49
N ASP A 44 3.60 7.65 -14.48
CA ASP A 44 4.58 6.54 -14.31
C ASP A 44 5.66 6.81 -13.23
N GLU A 45 6.04 8.06 -13.00
CA GLU A 45 6.95 8.49 -11.92
C GLU A 45 6.49 8.04 -10.52
N PHE A 46 5.18 7.95 -10.28
CA PHE A 46 4.63 7.49 -9.00
C PHE A 46 4.78 5.98 -8.83
N SER A 47 4.72 5.20 -9.91
CA SER A 47 4.99 3.77 -9.85
C SER A 47 6.42 3.50 -9.39
N GLN A 48 7.39 4.31 -9.84
CA GLN A 48 8.78 4.19 -9.39
C GLN A 48 8.95 4.54 -7.90
N ASN A 49 8.23 5.54 -7.41
CA ASN A 49 8.26 5.89 -5.99
C ASN A 49 7.63 4.82 -5.10
N VAL A 50 6.55 4.17 -5.56
CA VAL A 50 5.90 3.06 -4.85
C VAL A 50 6.82 1.83 -4.81
N ASP A 51 7.50 1.51 -5.91
CA ASP A 51 8.47 0.42 -5.97
C ASP A 51 9.67 0.66 -5.03
N SER A 52 10.17 1.90 -5.04
CA SER A 52 11.23 2.33 -4.12
C SER A 52 10.79 2.25 -2.66
N ALA A 53 9.55 2.66 -2.35
CA ALA A 53 9.01 2.60 -1.00
C ALA A 53 8.93 1.15 -0.49
N HIS A 54 8.59 0.19 -1.35
CA HIS A 54 8.59 -1.22 -0.97
C HIS A 54 9.99 -1.73 -0.66
N TRP A 55 10.97 -1.40 -1.50
CA TRP A 55 12.36 -1.78 -1.25
C TRP A 55 12.93 -1.22 0.05
N VAL A 56 12.42 -0.07 0.51
CA VAL A 56 12.84 0.59 1.76
C VAL A 56 12.11 0.05 3.01
N ASN A 57 10.93 -0.56 2.87
CA ASN A 57 10.17 -1.16 3.96
C ASN A 57 10.98 -2.28 4.66
N LEU A 58 11.61 -3.17 3.89
CA LEU A 58 12.45 -4.25 4.43
C LEU A 58 13.60 -3.77 5.36
N PRO A 59 14.48 -2.85 4.93
CA PRO A 59 15.54 -2.35 5.80
C PRO A 59 15.00 -1.50 6.96
N ALA A 60 13.86 -0.81 6.80
CA ALA A 60 13.22 -0.06 7.89
C ALA A 60 12.77 -0.99 9.03
N MET A 61 12.10 -2.09 8.69
CA MET A 61 11.69 -3.11 9.66
C MET A 61 12.88 -3.68 10.46
N ILE A 62 13.97 -4.01 9.76
CA ILE A 62 15.20 -4.53 10.40
C ILE A 62 15.80 -3.50 11.36
N CYS A 63 15.87 -2.22 10.93
CA CYS A 63 16.38 -1.13 11.75
C CYS A 63 15.56 -0.96 13.04
N GLN A 64 14.22 -1.00 12.94
CA GLN A 64 13.33 -0.89 14.09
C GLN A 64 13.50 -2.05 15.08
N ILE A 65 13.64 -3.29 14.59
CA ILE A 65 13.92 -4.46 15.45
C ILE A 65 15.27 -4.29 16.15
N PHE A 66 16.30 -3.82 15.43
CA PHE A 66 17.61 -3.58 16.02
C PHE A 66 17.58 -2.49 17.11
N LEU A 67 16.82 -1.42 16.88
CA LEU A 67 16.62 -0.36 17.89
C LEU A 67 15.91 -0.91 19.13
N LEU A 68 14.86 -1.74 18.96
CA LEU A 68 14.18 -2.40 20.09
C LEU A 68 15.10 -3.35 20.85
N LEU A 69 15.92 -4.13 20.15
CA LEU A 69 16.90 -5.01 20.79
C LEU A 69 17.95 -4.22 21.57
N THR A 70 18.44 -3.11 21.00
CA THR A 70 19.38 -2.20 21.68
C THR A 70 18.77 -1.64 22.97
N PHE A 71 17.48 -1.30 22.94
CA PHE A 71 16.72 -0.84 24.09
C PHE A 71 16.50 -1.90 25.17
N ILE A 72 16.41 -3.18 24.81
CA ILE A 72 16.32 -4.29 25.78
C ILE A 72 17.68 -4.56 26.44
N VAL A 73 18.77 -4.49 25.67
CA VAL A 73 20.12 -4.80 26.15
C VAL A 73 20.67 -3.69 27.05
N LEU A 74 20.34 -2.43 26.79
CA LEU A 74 20.85 -1.29 27.56
C LEU A 74 19.83 -0.86 28.64
N PRO A 75 20.12 -1.04 29.94
CA PRO A 75 19.13 -0.91 31.00
C PRO A 75 18.47 0.48 31.06
N PRO A 76 17.19 0.55 31.47
CA PRO A 76 16.27 1.68 31.33
C PRO A 76 16.54 2.88 32.26
N GLU A 77 17.72 2.94 32.88
CA GLU A 77 17.96 3.75 34.07
C GLU A 77 18.06 5.27 33.82
N LYS A 78 18.03 5.75 32.56
CA LYS A 78 18.27 7.18 32.24
C LYS A 78 17.43 7.82 31.14
N SER A 79 16.25 7.32 30.77
CA SER A 79 15.49 8.00 29.70
C SER A 79 13.97 7.98 29.84
N HIS A 80 13.42 9.07 30.35
CA HIS A 80 12.00 9.44 30.21
C HIS A 80 11.59 9.59 28.72
N ARG A 81 12.56 9.64 27.78
CA ARG A 81 12.38 9.73 26.33
C ARG A 81 12.22 8.36 25.65
N HIS A 82 12.43 7.27 26.38
CA HIS A 82 12.38 5.91 25.86
C HIS A 82 10.96 5.51 25.43
N TYR A 83 9.93 5.93 26.16
CA TYR A 83 8.53 5.66 25.81
C TYR A 83 8.15 6.19 24.43
N LEU A 84 8.65 7.37 24.05
CA LEU A 84 8.36 7.97 22.75
C LEU A 84 9.02 7.18 21.61
N SER A 85 10.26 6.73 21.81
CA SER A 85 10.99 5.96 20.79
C SER A 85 10.45 4.54 20.63
N VAL A 86 10.06 3.89 21.73
CA VAL A 86 9.44 2.56 21.70
C VAL A 86 8.05 2.63 21.09
N GLY A 87 7.24 3.62 21.46
CA GLY A 87 5.94 3.87 20.85
C GLY A 87 6.02 4.16 19.35
N LEU A 88 7.02 4.94 18.92
CA LEU A 88 7.29 5.17 17.50
C LEU A 88 7.70 3.89 16.77
N CYS A 89 8.60 3.08 17.35
CA CYS A 89 9.01 1.81 16.73
C CYS A 89 7.82 0.86 16.56
N LEU A 90 6.94 0.76 17.58
CA LEU A 90 5.71 -0.04 17.50
C LEU A 90 4.74 0.49 16.45
N ALA A 91 4.51 1.81 16.40
CA ALA A 91 3.64 2.43 15.40
C ALA A 91 4.15 2.19 13.97
N LEU A 92 5.47 2.32 13.76
CA LEU A 92 6.08 2.03 12.47
C LEU A 92 5.98 0.54 12.13
N ILE A 93 6.22 -0.40 13.06
CA ILE A 93 6.06 -1.83 12.79
C ILE A 93 4.63 -2.14 12.33
N LEU A 94 3.62 -1.56 12.99
CA LEU A 94 2.21 -1.73 12.60
C LEU A 94 1.92 -1.16 11.19
N LEU A 95 2.54 -0.05 10.84
CA LEU A 95 2.40 0.56 9.51
C LEU A 95 3.00 -0.34 8.42
N GLU A 96 4.21 -0.86 8.66
CA GLU A 96 4.93 -1.74 7.74
C GLU A 96 4.16 -3.05 7.54
N VAL A 97 3.65 -3.66 8.61
CA VAL A 97 2.82 -4.89 8.53
C VAL A 97 1.56 -4.67 7.69
N SER A 98 0.93 -3.50 7.81
CA SER A 98 -0.26 -3.18 7.03
C SER A 98 0.02 -3.06 5.53
N SER A 99 1.26 -2.76 5.14
CA SER A 99 1.67 -2.66 3.75
C SER A 99 1.99 -4.04 3.15
N GLU A 100 2.52 -4.98 3.94
CA GLU A 100 2.82 -6.35 3.51
C GLU A 100 1.57 -7.12 3.03
N ASP A 101 0.42 -6.90 3.66
CA ASP A 101 -0.86 -7.49 3.23
C ASP A 101 -1.27 -7.03 1.82
N VAL A 102 -0.98 -5.78 1.47
CA VAL A 102 -1.20 -5.23 0.12
C VAL A 102 -0.28 -5.91 -0.89
N TRP A 103 0.99 -6.12 -0.54
CA TRP A 103 1.96 -6.80 -1.40
C TRP A 103 1.60 -8.27 -1.65
N LEU A 104 1.13 -8.99 -0.62
CA LEU A 104 0.66 -10.38 -0.77
C LEU A 104 -0.58 -10.47 -1.69
N ALA A 105 -1.49 -9.50 -1.59
CA ALA A 105 -2.67 -9.44 -2.44
C ALA A 105 -2.32 -9.12 -3.91
N ASP A 106 -1.23 -8.40 -4.17
CA ASP A 106 -0.76 -8.10 -5.52
C ASP A 106 -0.05 -9.31 -6.16
N MET A 107 0.81 -10.01 -5.42
CA MET A 107 1.51 -11.21 -5.93
C MET A 107 0.56 -12.40 -6.21
N GLY A 108 -0.62 -12.45 -5.58
CA GLY A 108 -1.65 -13.47 -5.84
C GLY A 108 -2.36 -13.33 -7.20
N LYS A 109 -2.08 -12.28 -7.97
CA LYS A 109 -2.58 -12.06 -9.34
C LYS A 109 -1.53 -12.34 -10.43
N GLY A 110 -0.50 -13.13 -10.13
CA GLY A 110 0.49 -13.65 -11.09
C GLY A 110 0.01 -14.90 -11.82
#